data_AF-A0A0N4VJG6-F1
#
_entry.id   AF-A0A0N4VJG6-F1
#
_cell.length_a   1.000
_cell.length_b   1.000
_cell.length_c   1.000
_cell.angle_alpha   90.00
_cell.angle_beta   90.00
_cell.angle_gamma   90.00
#
_symmetry.space_group_name_H-M   'P 1'
#
loop_
_entity.id
_entity.type
_entity.pdbx_description
1 polymer ?
#
loop_
_entity_poly.entity_id
_entity_poly.type
_entity_poly.pdbx_seq_one_letter_code
_entity_poly.pdbx_strand_id
1 'polypeptide(L)'
;MFIFAPAILIPLAIKPVLGFISAALIFTFSTAGNMVTIFHYYFPPSDFSLGKQDPRMKDFNLYTMMVYDAPWIRCQVYIMGLLVGYFLQTKKKLRIPFLVNIILWILSLGLGLTVLFVLRDWVTGDHTYKPVESAFYSAFSKIGWGLSLSYIVISCYYGHGGFLDRFLSWGVWAPLGRLSYCCYLVHFMIIFYLLGMGNNQLIFTNFSHTVRQTLE
;
A
#
# COMPACT_ATOMS: atom_id res chain seq x y z
N MET A 1 -8.19 9.68 -7.84
CA MET A 1 -7.17 10.15 -6.88
C MET A 1 -7.05 11.68 -6.84
N PHE A 2 -6.81 12.34 -7.97
CA PHE A 2 -6.63 13.81 -8.05
C PHE A 2 -7.83 14.66 -7.60
N ILE A 3 -9.04 14.10 -7.55
CA ILE A 3 -10.25 14.83 -7.11
C ILE A 3 -10.24 15.11 -5.60
N PHE A 4 -9.63 14.24 -4.79
CA PHE A 4 -9.59 14.41 -3.33
C PHE A 4 -8.51 15.38 -2.86
N ALA A 5 -7.46 15.60 -3.66
CA ALA A 5 -6.35 16.46 -3.27
C ALA A 5 -6.76 17.95 -3.11
N PRO A 6 -7.50 18.58 -4.04
CA PRO A 6 -8.04 19.93 -3.86
C PRO A 6 -8.98 20.02 -2.65
N ALA A 7 -9.81 19.00 -2.44
CA ALA A 7 -10.77 18.95 -1.33
C ALA A 7 -10.10 18.95 0.05
N ILE A 8 -8.84 18.48 0.14
CA ILE A 8 -8.07 18.49 1.39
C ILE A 8 -7.13 19.70 1.45
N LEU A 9 -6.47 20.05 0.34
CA LEU A 9 -5.50 21.14 0.28
C LEU A 9 -6.14 22.53 0.42
N ILE A 10 -7.32 22.76 -0.15
CA ILE A 10 -8.00 24.06 -0.08
C ILE A 10 -8.41 24.39 1.37
N PRO A 11 -9.10 23.50 2.12
CA PRO A 11 -9.37 23.76 3.54
C PRO A 11 -8.10 23.91 4.38
N LEU A 12 -7.07 23.12 4.11
CA LEU A 12 -5.79 23.15 4.82
C LEU A 12 -5.03 24.48 4.60
N ALA A 13 -5.15 25.08 3.42
CA ALA A 13 -4.59 26.39 3.11
C ALA A 13 -5.32 27.54 3.80
N ILE A 14 -6.63 27.41 4.04
CA ILE A 14 -7.45 28.44 4.68
C ILE A 14 -7.33 28.37 6.21
N LYS A 15 -7.57 27.19 6.80
CA LYS A 15 -7.37 26.93 8.24
C LYS A 15 -6.90 25.50 8.47
N PRO A 16 -5.79 25.29 9.21
CA PRO A 16 -5.25 23.95 9.44
C PRO A 16 -6.27 23.01 10.10
N VAL A 17 -7.07 23.52 11.04
CA VAL A 17 -8.10 22.73 11.75
C VAL A 17 -9.17 22.18 10.80
N LEU A 18 -9.63 22.98 9.83
CA LEU A 18 -10.62 22.54 8.84
C LEU A 18 -10.04 21.45 7.94
N GLY A 19 -8.78 21.57 7.54
CA GLY A 19 -8.07 20.54 6.77
C GLY A 19 -7.95 19.20 7.50
N PHE A 20 -7.62 19.21 8.80
CA PHE A 20 -7.58 17.99 9.60
C PHE A 20 -8.96 17.36 9.78
N ILE A 21 -10.02 18.16 9.96
CA ILE A 21 -11.40 17.65 10.07
C ILE A 21 -11.83 16.99 8.74
N SER A 22 -11.63 17.66 7.60
CA SER A 22 -11.97 17.09 6.29
C SER A 22 -11.17 15.82 5.99
N ALA A 23 -9.87 15.80 6.33
CA ALA A 23 -9.03 14.62 6.18
C ALA A 23 -9.53 13.46 7.04
N ALA A 24 -9.88 13.72 8.30
CA ALA A 24 -10.41 12.71 9.21
C ALA A 24 -11.75 12.12 8.72
N LEU A 25 -12.66 12.97 8.24
CA LEU A 25 -13.96 12.52 7.70
C LEU A 25 -13.82 11.65 6.45
N ILE A 26 -12.99 12.06 5.49
CA ILE A 26 -12.75 11.28 4.26
C ILE A 26 -12.05 9.96 4.62
N PHE A 27 -11.10 10.00 5.56
CA PHE A 27 -10.38 8.83 6.01
C PHE A 27 -11.29 7.80 6.69
N THR A 28 -12.16 8.23 7.60
CA THR A 28 -13.12 7.32 8.27
C THR A 28 -14.13 6.77 7.28
N PHE A 29 -14.68 7.60 6.39
CA PHE A 29 -15.60 7.17 5.34
C PHE A 29 -14.96 6.12 4.42
N SER A 30 -13.72 6.35 3.99
CA SER A 30 -12.95 5.42 3.15
C SER A 30 -12.72 4.07 3.86
N THR A 31 -12.38 4.12 5.15
CA THR A 31 -12.13 2.93 5.98
C THR A 31 -13.39 2.11 6.19
N ALA A 32 -14.50 2.78 6.52
CA ALA A 32 -15.80 2.14 6.67
C ALA A 32 -16.28 1.55 5.33
N GLY A 33 -16.16 2.31 4.23
CA GLY A 33 -16.53 1.84 2.89
C GLY A 33 -15.74 0.61 2.46
N ASN A 34 -14.45 0.56 2.75
CA ASN A 34 -13.62 -0.63 2.51
C ASN A 34 -14.12 -1.83 3.32
N MET A 35 -14.30 -1.66 4.64
CA MET A 35 -14.72 -2.74 5.52
C MET A 35 -16.10 -3.30 5.13
N VAL A 36 -17.05 -2.43 4.80
CA VAL A 36 -18.39 -2.82 4.33
C VAL A 36 -18.32 -3.55 2.99
N THR A 37 -17.51 -3.07 2.04
CA THR A 37 -17.36 -3.70 0.72
C THR A 37 -16.78 -5.10 0.86
N ILE A 38 -15.71 -5.28 1.65
CA ILE A 38 -15.10 -6.60 1.83
C ILE A 38 -16.06 -7.56 2.54
N PHE A 39 -16.76 -7.09 3.57
CA PHE A 39 -17.69 -7.91 4.33
C PHE A 39 -18.92 -8.33 3.52
N HIS A 40 -19.51 -7.42 2.73
CA HIS A 40 -20.71 -7.70 1.95
C HIS A 40 -20.46 -8.63 0.76
N TYR A 41 -19.29 -8.51 0.13
CA TYR A 41 -18.94 -9.26 -1.08
C TYR A 41 -18.05 -10.48 -0.83
N TYR A 42 -17.74 -10.79 0.44
CA TYR A 42 -16.87 -11.91 0.85
C TYR A 42 -15.51 -11.89 0.15
N PHE A 43 -14.99 -10.68 -0.05
CA PHE A 43 -13.75 -10.48 -0.79
C PHE A 43 -12.52 -10.90 0.00
N PRO A 44 -11.43 -11.29 -0.69
CA PRO A 44 -10.19 -11.69 -0.05
C PRO A 44 -9.49 -10.49 0.63
N PRO A 45 -8.61 -10.76 1.60
CA PRO A 45 -7.89 -9.70 2.32
C PRO A 45 -6.95 -8.88 1.42
N SER A 46 -6.48 -9.45 0.30
CA SER A 46 -5.67 -8.77 -0.71
C SER A 46 -6.02 -9.26 -2.12
N ASP A 47 -5.54 -8.52 -3.12
CA ASP A 47 -5.70 -8.83 -4.55
C ASP A 47 -4.83 -10.02 -5.03
N PHE A 48 -4.12 -10.66 -4.11
CA PHE A 48 -3.14 -11.67 -4.44
C PHE A 48 -3.81 -13.03 -4.67
N SER A 49 -3.76 -13.53 -5.90
CA SER A 49 -4.52 -14.73 -6.31
C SER A 49 -4.03 -16.06 -5.72
N LEU A 50 -2.99 -16.08 -4.88
CA LEU A 50 -2.42 -17.34 -4.35
C LEU A 50 -3.06 -17.84 -3.05
N GLY A 51 -3.83 -17.01 -2.35
CA GLY A 51 -4.49 -17.43 -1.11
C GLY A 51 -5.81 -18.17 -1.35
N LYS A 52 -6.24 -18.96 -0.36
CA LYS A 52 -7.55 -19.64 -0.40
C LYS A 52 -8.68 -18.61 -0.40
N GLN A 53 -9.51 -18.65 -1.45
CA GLN A 53 -10.68 -17.78 -1.59
C GLN A 53 -11.91 -18.41 -0.96
N ASP A 54 -12.80 -17.59 -0.40
CA ASP A 54 -14.09 -18.04 0.13
C ASP A 54 -14.98 -18.50 -1.04
N PRO A 55 -15.63 -19.68 -0.97
CA PRO A 55 -16.56 -20.14 -2.01
C PRO A 55 -17.71 -19.18 -2.32
N ARG A 56 -18.02 -18.24 -1.42
CA ARG A 56 -19.09 -17.25 -1.56
C ARG A 56 -18.63 -15.95 -2.22
N MET A 57 -17.33 -15.83 -2.52
CA MET A 57 -16.74 -14.66 -3.14
C MET A 57 -17.41 -14.39 -4.49
N LYS A 58 -17.81 -13.13 -4.72
CA LYS A 58 -18.27 -12.70 -6.06
C LYS A 58 -17.09 -12.52 -7.02
N ASP A 59 -17.37 -12.33 -8.31
CA ASP A 59 -16.36 -12.21 -9.36
C ASP A 59 -15.15 -11.34 -8.99
N PHE A 60 -13.95 -11.83 -9.32
CA PHE A 60 -12.70 -11.13 -9.09
C PHE A 60 -12.66 -9.76 -9.78
N ASN A 61 -13.29 -9.63 -10.96
CA ASN A 61 -13.40 -8.34 -11.65
C ASN A 61 -14.13 -7.27 -10.81
N LEU A 62 -15.12 -7.68 -10.02
CA LEU A 62 -15.84 -6.78 -9.12
C LEU A 62 -14.93 -6.33 -7.97
N TYR A 63 -14.06 -7.22 -7.46
CA TYR A 63 -13.04 -6.84 -6.49
C TYR A 63 -12.09 -5.79 -7.06
N THR A 64 -11.58 -6.01 -8.27
CA THR A 64 -10.68 -5.06 -8.93
C THR A 64 -11.34 -3.70 -9.06
N MET A 65 -12.57 -3.63 -9.59
CA MET A 65 -13.29 -2.37 -9.78
C MET A 65 -13.65 -1.67 -8.45
N MET A 66 -14.14 -2.43 -7.46
CA MET A 66 -14.71 -1.86 -6.23
C MET A 66 -13.69 -1.63 -5.13
N VAL A 67 -12.53 -2.30 -5.16
CA VAL A 67 -11.51 -2.26 -4.10
C VAL A 67 -10.14 -1.86 -4.62
N TYR A 68 -9.69 -2.47 -5.71
CA TYR A 68 -8.33 -2.24 -6.22
C TYR A 68 -8.21 -0.89 -6.94
N ASP A 69 -9.08 -0.63 -7.91
CA ASP A 69 -9.09 0.59 -8.71
C ASP A 69 -9.90 1.72 -8.07
N ALA A 70 -10.76 1.38 -7.10
CA ALA A 70 -11.61 2.32 -6.38
C ALA A 70 -10.79 3.40 -5.65
N PRO A 71 -10.77 4.65 -6.14
CA PRO A 71 -9.95 5.70 -5.54
C PRO A 71 -10.44 6.12 -4.17
N TRP A 72 -11.74 5.93 -3.87
CA TRP A 72 -12.35 6.24 -2.58
C TRP A 72 -11.97 5.24 -1.48
N ILE A 73 -11.57 4.01 -1.81
CA ILE A 73 -11.08 3.03 -0.83
C ILE A 73 -9.59 3.21 -0.56
N ARG A 74 -8.82 3.58 -1.59
CA ARG A 74 -7.37 3.71 -1.49
C ARG A 74 -6.87 5.09 -1.07
N CYS A 75 -7.75 6.08 -0.92
CA CYS A 75 -7.36 7.45 -0.56
C CYS A 75 -6.68 7.58 0.81
N GLN A 76 -6.85 6.61 1.73
CA GLN A 76 -6.27 6.61 3.09
C GLN A 76 -4.76 6.91 3.13
N VAL A 77 -3.97 6.18 2.32
CA VAL A 77 -2.49 6.31 2.32
C VAL A 77 -2.06 7.66 1.73
N TYR A 78 -2.82 8.18 0.77
CA TYR A 78 -2.59 9.51 0.20
C TYR A 78 -2.86 10.62 1.21
N ILE A 79 -3.94 10.50 1.99
CA ILE A 79 -4.26 11.44 3.07
C ILE A 79 -3.12 11.46 4.09
N MET A 80 -2.63 10.30 4.51
CA MET A 80 -1.48 10.23 5.43
C MET A 80 -0.24 10.92 4.86
N GLY A 81 0.13 10.61 3.61
CA GLY A 81 1.28 11.23 2.95
C GLY A 81 1.14 12.76 2.83
N LEU A 82 -0.06 13.26 2.52
CA LEU A 82 -0.33 14.70 2.46
C LEU A 82 -0.19 15.38 3.83
N LEU A 83 -0.73 14.76 4.89
CA LEU A 83 -0.63 15.27 6.26
C LEU A 83 0.83 15.29 6.73
N VAL A 84 1.61 14.25 6.42
CA VAL A 84 3.05 14.22 6.70
C VAL A 84 3.76 15.32 5.92
N GLY A 85 3.49 15.48 4.63
CA GLY A 85 4.09 16.55 3.82
C GLY A 85 3.80 17.95 4.38
N TYR A 86 2.55 18.20 4.78
CA TYR A 86 2.15 19.45 5.45
C TYR A 86 2.89 19.65 6.78
N PHE A 87 3.04 18.59 7.58
CA PHE A 87 3.77 18.63 8.84
C PHE A 87 5.24 19.00 8.63
N LEU A 88 5.93 18.37 7.67
CA LEU A 88 7.32 18.68 7.31
C LEU A 88 7.49 20.10 6.76
N GLN A 89 6.47 20.61 6.07
CA GLN A 89 6.48 21.99 5.58
C GLN A 89 6.33 23.00 6.74
N THR A 90 5.46 22.71 7.71
CA THR A 90 5.13 23.61 8.82
C THR A 90 6.19 23.62 9.91
N LYS A 91 6.77 22.45 10.22
CA LYS A 91 7.81 22.30 11.25
C LYS A 91 9.15 22.06 10.56
N LYS A 92 10.02 23.07 10.54
CA LYS A 92 11.35 22.96 9.91
C LYS A 92 12.39 22.30 10.79
N LYS A 93 12.19 22.30 12.12
CA LYS A 93 13.10 21.70 13.10
C LYS A 93 12.28 20.91 14.11
N LEU A 94 12.64 19.65 14.31
CA LEU A 94 12.04 18.77 15.31
C LEU A 94 13.16 18.03 16.03
N ARG A 95 13.20 18.17 17.37
CA ARG A 95 14.12 17.42 18.22
C ARG A 95 13.35 16.27 18.85
N ILE A 96 13.61 15.05 18.39
CA ILE A 96 13.04 13.83 18.95
C ILE A 96 14.05 13.29 19.97
N PRO A 97 13.66 13.03 21.23
CA PRO A 97 14.58 12.43 22.19
C PRO A 97 14.93 10.99 21.78
N PHE A 98 16.16 10.57 22.05
CA PHE A 98 16.73 9.32 21.56
C PHE A 98 15.85 8.09 21.85
N LEU A 99 15.32 7.97 23.08
CA LEU A 99 14.47 6.85 23.46
C LEU A 99 13.16 6.80 22.67
N VAL A 100 12.53 7.96 22.44
CA VAL A 100 11.30 8.05 21.63
C VAL A 100 11.61 7.70 20.17
N ASN A 101 12.76 8.14 19.63
CA ASN A 101 13.17 7.79 18.28
C ASN A 101 13.29 6.26 18.12
N ILE A 102 13.91 5.57 19.07
CA ILE A 102 14.02 4.10 19.05
C ILE A 102 12.65 3.43 19.11
N ILE A 103 11.79 3.84 20.04
CA ILE A 103 10.45 3.25 20.20
C ILE A 103 9.65 3.40 18.91
N LEU A 104 9.66 4.59 18.31
CA LEU A 104 8.95 4.84 17.07
C LEU A 104 9.56 4.07 15.88
N TRP A 105 10.87 3.88 15.84
CA TRP A 105 11.52 3.02 14.84
C TRP A 105 11.09 1.56 14.96
N ILE A 106 11.11 1.00 16.18
CA ILE A 106 10.66 -0.37 16.45
C ILE A 106 9.19 -0.51 16.10
N LEU A 107 8.34 0.45 16.50
CA LEU A 107 6.91 0.42 16.18
C LEU A 107 6.67 0.52 14.67
N SER A 108 7.40 1.40 13.98
CA SER A 108 7.28 1.59 12.53
C SER A 108 7.67 0.33 11.76
N LEU A 109 8.84 -0.24 12.06
CA LEU A 109 9.30 -1.48 11.41
C LEU A 109 8.42 -2.66 11.80
N GLY A 110 8.03 -2.76 13.07
CA GLY A 110 7.10 -3.78 13.57
C GLY A 110 5.78 -3.74 12.82
N LEU A 111 5.14 -2.57 12.69
CA LEU A 111 3.90 -2.41 11.93
C LEU A 111 4.07 -2.80 10.45
N GLY A 112 5.16 -2.36 9.80
CA GLY A 112 5.44 -2.70 8.41
C GLY A 112 5.59 -4.22 8.22
N LEU A 113 6.37 -4.88 9.08
CA LEU A 113 6.57 -6.32 9.05
C LEU A 113 5.29 -7.08 9.37
N THR A 114 4.51 -6.64 10.36
CA THR A 114 3.22 -7.27 10.69
C THR A 114 2.28 -7.22 9.49
N VAL A 115 2.15 -6.08 8.80
CA VAL A 115 1.29 -5.98 7.61
C VAL A 115 1.72 -6.98 6.53
N LEU A 116 3.02 -7.20 6.34
CA LEU A 116 3.55 -8.15 5.35
C LEU A 116 3.34 -9.61 5.77
N PHE A 117 3.67 -9.97 7.01
CA PHE A 117 3.69 -11.36 7.46
C PHE A 117 2.34 -11.92 7.86
N VAL A 118 1.38 -11.08 8.27
CA VAL A 118 0.03 -11.54 8.65
C VAL A 118 -0.64 -12.34 7.52
N LEU A 119 -0.35 -12.01 6.26
CA LEU A 119 -0.93 -12.70 5.11
C LEU A 119 -0.29 -14.06 4.77
N ARG A 120 0.80 -14.43 5.44
CA ARG A 120 1.54 -15.66 5.15
C ARG A 120 0.67 -16.92 5.28
N ASP A 121 -0.10 -17.01 6.36
CA ASP A 121 -0.90 -18.20 6.65
C ASP A 121 -2.10 -18.34 5.69
N TRP A 122 -2.56 -17.21 5.15
CA TRP A 122 -3.57 -17.18 4.08
C TRP A 122 -3.00 -17.67 2.74
N VAL A 123 -1.80 -17.22 2.37
CA VAL A 123 -1.13 -17.59 1.12
C VAL A 123 -0.71 -19.06 1.13
N THR A 124 -0.27 -19.57 2.29
CA THR A 124 0.12 -20.99 2.44
C THR A 124 -1.10 -21.92 2.41
N GLY A 125 -2.30 -21.36 2.61
CA GLY A 125 -3.55 -22.11 2.63
C GLY A 125 -3.81 -22.84 3.95
N ASP A 126 -3.01 -22.58 4.98
CA ASP A 126 -3.17 -23.18 6.31
C ASP A 126 -4.39 -22.62 7.04
N HIS A 127 -4.76 -21.36 6.76
CA HIS A 127 -5.92 -20.70 7.36
C HIS A 127 -6.83 -20.06 6.32
N THR A 128 -8.14 -20.32 6.42
CA THR A 128 -9.16 -19.63 5.63
C THR A 128 -9.67 -18.45 6.43
N TYR A 129 -9.32 -17.24 5.98
CA TYR A 129 -9.71 -16.01 6.65
C TYR A 129 -11.23 -15.87 6.66
N LYS A 130 -11.80 -15.60 7.84
CA LYS A 130 -13.23 -15.27 7.93
C LYS A 130 -13.49 -13.92 7.27
N PRO A 131 -14.71 -13.64 6.76
CA PRO A 131 -15.01 -12.35 6.11
C PRO A 131 -14.72 -11.14 7.00
N VAL A 132 -14.93 -11.28 8.31
CA VAL A 132 -14.56 -10.25 9.30
C VAL A 132 -13.04 -10.03 9.31
N GLU A 133 -12.24 -11.10 9.40
CA GLU A 133 -10.78 -11.03 9.41
C GLU A 133 -10.25 -10.37 8.13
N SER A 134 -10.80 -10.75 6.96
CA SER A 134 -10.47 -10.15 5.66
C SER A 134 -10.80 -8.66 5.61
N ALA A 135 -11.96 -8.26 6.13
CA ALA A 135 -12.39 -6.87 6.15
C ALA A 135 -11.52 -6.00 7.06
N PHE A 136 -11.20 -6.49 8.27
CA PHE A 136 -10.27 -5.83 9.17
C PHE A 136 -8.88 -5.71 8.56
N TYR A 137 -8.33 -6.80 8.01
CA TYR A 137 -7.02 -6.75 7.39
C TYR A 137 -7.00 -5.77 6.21
N SER A 138 -7.96 -5.83 5.29
CA SER A 138 -8.00 -4.92 4.14
C SER A 138 -8.08 -3.45 4.57
N ALA A 139 -8.87 -3.12 5.59
CA ALA A 139 -9.02 -1.74 6.05
C ALA A 139 -7.76 -1.23 6.79
N PHE A 140 -7.23 -2.01 7.74
CA PHE A 140 -6.16 -1.56 8.63
C PHE A 140 -4.75 -1.79 8.09
N SER A 141 -4.53 -2.75 7.19
CA SER A 141 -3.22 -2.97 6.57
C SER A 141 -2.68 -1.72 5.87
N LYS A 142 -3.55 -1.02 5.13
CA LYS A 142 -3.24 0.24 4.44
C LYS A 142 -2.85 1.35 5.43
N ILE A 143 -3.55 1.42 6.56
CA ILE A 143 -3.30 2.37 7.65
C ILE A 143 -1.95 2.07 8.32
N GLY A 144 -1.72 0.81 8.70
CA GLY A 144 -0.47 0.36 9.32
C GLY A 144 0.73 0.58 8.41
N TRP A 145 0.60 0.25 7.12
CA TRP A 145 1.62 0.52 6.12
C TRP A 145 1.89 2.02 5.95
N GLY A 146 0.83 2.83 5.86
CA GLY A 146 0.94 4.29 5.77
C GLY A 146 1.64 4.90 6.98
N LEU A 147 1.32 4.46 8.21
CA LEU A 147 1.97 4.93 9.43
C LEU A 147 3.44 4.52 9.51
N SER A 148 3.75 3.29 9.13
CA SER A 148 5.13 2.80 9.04
C SER A 148 5.96 3.69 8.11
N LEU A 149 5.51 3.90 6.88
CA LEU A 149 6.23 4.77 5.93
C LEU A 149 6.27 6.23 6.40
N SER A 150 5.20 6.74 7.02
CA SER A 150 5.14 8.10 7.53
C SER A 150 6.25 8.39 8.54
N TYR A 151 6.49 7.48 9.48
CA TYR A 151 7.54 7.67 10.47
C TYR A 151 8.94 7.57 9.85
N ILE A 152 9.16 6.63 8.93
CA ILE A 152 10.44 6.51 8.19
C ILE A 152 10.78 7.84 7.51
N VAL A 153 9.81 8.42 6.78
CA VAL A 153 10.00 9.69 6.08
C VAL A 153 10.29 10.84 7.06
N ILE A 154 9.54 10.94 8.15
CA ILE A 154 9.76 11.96 9.19
C ILE A 154 11.15 11.83 9.80
N SER A 155 11.54 10.61 10.16
CA SER A 155 12.82 10.34 10.81
C SER A 155 14.00 10.68 9.90
N CYS A 156 13.94 10.29 8.62
CA CYS A 156 14.94 10.66 7.62
C CYS A 156 15.02 12.18 7.42
N TYR A 157 13.88 12.86 7.23
CA TYR A 157 13.85 14.31 6.98
C TYR A 157 14.48 15.13 8.12
N TYR A 158 14.27 14.76 9.38
CA TYR A 158 14.83 15.47 10.53
C TYR A 158 16.22 14.96 10.96
N GLY A 159 16.83 14.04 10.22
CA GLY A 159 18.17 13.51 10.50
C GLY A 159 18.24 12.48 11.64
N HIS A 160 17.10 11.90 12.04
CA HIS A 160 17.00 10.86 13.07
C HIS A 160 17.02 9.43 12.50
N GLY A 161 17.19 9.28 11.17
CA GLY A 161 17.13 8.00 10.47
C GLY A 161 18.43 7.20 10.39
N GLY A 162 19.56 7.77 10.83
CA GLY A 162 20.82 7.04 11.04
C GLY A 162 21.32 6.25 9.81
N PHE A 163 21.32 4.92 9.91
CA PHE A 163 21.75 4.05 8.79
C PHE A 163 20.77 4.08 7.62
N LEU A 164 19.46 4.02 7.90
CA LEU A 164 18.44 3.96 6.85
C LEU A 164 18.41 5.26 6.02
N ASP A 165 18.66 6.40 6.65
CA ASP A 165 18.78 7.68 5.95
C ASP A 165 19.95 7.70 4.95
N ARG A 166 21.13 7.21 5.37
CA ARG A 166 22.30 7.07 4.48
C ARG A 166 22.05 6.10 3.34
N PHE A 167 21.38 4.98 3.63
CA PHE A 167 21.04 3.98 2.63
C PHE A 167 20.05 4.54 1.61
N LEU A 168 18.95 5.15 2.04
CA LEU A 168 17.90 5.69 1.16
C LEU A 168 18.37 6.92 0.37
N SER A 169 19.29 7.71 0.92
CA SER A 169 19.87 8.87 0.23
C SER A 169 20.99 8.51 -0.75
N TRP A 170 21.27 7.21 -0.96
CA TRP A 170 22.35 6.79 -1.84
C TRP A 170 22.04 7.08 -3.32
N GLY A 171 22.96 7.73 -4.02
CA GLY A 171 22.79 8.11 -5.43
C GLY A 171 22.49 6.95 -6.40
N VAL A 172 22.75 5.70 -6.00
CA VAL A 172 22.40 4.48 -6.76
C VAL A 172 20.88 4.35 -6.98
N TRP A 173 20.06 4.90 -6.08
CA TRP A 173 18.60 4.87 -6.23
C TRP A 173 18.09 5.74 -7.38
N ALA A 174 18.83 6.77 -7.79
CA ALA A 174 18.40 7.68 -8.86
C ALA A 174 18.27 6.98 -10.24
N PRO A 175 19.29 6.26 -10.76
CA PRO A 175 19.14 5.50 -12.00
C PRO A 175 18.18 4.32 -11.85
N LEU A 176 18.18 3.64 -10.69
CA LEU A 176 17.29 2.50 -10.45
C LEU A 176 15.81 2.93 -10.43
N GLY A 177 15.49 4.07 -9.81
CA GLY A 177 14.15 4.63 -9.79
C GLY A 177 13.64 4.98 -11.19
N ARG A 178 14.49 5.51 -12.06
CA ARG A 178 14.14 5.75 -13.47
C ARG A 178 13.88 4.44 -14.22
N LEU A 179 14.71 3.41 -14.01
CA LEU A 179 14.53 2.10 -14.63
C LEU A 179 13.22 1.44 -14.17
N SER A 180 12.93 1.46 -12.87
CA SER A 180 11.68 0.94 -12.31
C SER A 180 10.46 1.67 -12.87
N TYR A 181 10.54 2.98 -13.08
CA TYR A 181 9.48 3.74 -13.71
C TYR A 181 9.27 3.34 -15.17
N CYS A 182 10.34 3.22 -15.96
CA CYS A 182 10.24 2.72 -17.34
C CYS A 182 9.63 1.32 -17.40
N CYS A 183 10.10 0.41 -16.54
CA CYS A 183 9.56 -0.94 -16.42
C CYS A 183 8.07 -0.92 -16.08
N TYR A 184 7.65 -0.09 -15.11
CA TYR A 184 6.24 0.06 -14.74
C TYR A 184 5.36 0.52 -15.91
N LEU A 185 5.84 1.41 -16.78
CA LEU A 185 5.06 1.84 -17.95
C LEU A 185 4.85 0.71 -18.97
N VAL A 186 5.85 -0.15 -19.18
CA VAL A 186 5.80 -1.20 -20.22
C VAL A 186 5.32 -2.56 -19.72
N HIS A 187 5.32 -2.81 -18.41
CA HIS A 187 5.15 -4.17 -17.88
C HIS A 187 3.84 -4.83 -18.31
N PHE A 188 2.71 -4.13 -18.26
CA PHE A 188 1.43 -4.70 -18.69
C PHE A 188 1.41 -5.06 -20.18
N MET A 189 2.02 -4.22 -21.04
CA MET A 189 2.12 -4.51 -22.47
C MET A 189 2.92 -5.79 -22.72
N ILE A 190 4.03 -5.97 -21.99
CA ILE A 190 4.87 -7.17 -22.07
C ILE A 190 4.10 -8.39 -21.55
N ILE A 191 3.41 -8.28 -20.41
CA ILE A 191 2.61 -9.37 -19.84
C ILE A 191 1.54 -9.82 -20.83
N PHE A 192 0.76 -8.89 -21.38
CA PHE A 192 -0.29 -9.22 -22.35
C PHE A 192 0.26 -9.82 -23.64
N TYR A 193 1.40 -9.32 -24.12
CA TYR A 193 2.09 -9.88 -25.28
C TYR A 193 2.53 -11.33 -25.05
N LEU A 194 3.18 -11.61 -23.92
CA LEU A 194 3.63 -12.97 -23.56
C LEU A 194 2.44 -13.93 -23.38
N LEU A 195 1.37 -13.48 -22.71
CA LEU A 195 0.15 -14.29 -22.54
C LEU A 195 -0.55 -14.55 -23.87
N GLY A 196 -0.57 -13.58 -24.79
CA GLY A 196 -1.18 -13.72 -26.11
C GLY A 196 -0.41 -14.62 -27.08
N MET A 197 0.90 -14.78 -26.90
CA MET A 197 1.71 -15.73 -27.67
C MET A 197 1.57 -17.18 -27.17
N GLY A 198 1.19 -17.39 -25.91
CA GLY A 198 1.04 -18.72 -25.32
C GLY A 198 -0.25 -19.42 -25.72
N ASN A 199 -0.22 -20.26 -26.75
CA ASN A 199 -1.32 -21.21 -27.05
C ASN A 199 -1.36 -22.44 -26.09
N ASN A 200 -0.38 -22.57 -25.19
CA ASN A 200 -0.25 -23.69 -24.26
C ASN A 200 -0.54 -23.25 -22.82
N GLN A 201 -1.11 -24.16 -22.02
CA GLN A 201 -1.39 -23.92 -20.59
C GLN A 201 -0.08 -23.55 -19.86
N LEU A 202 -0.08 -22.39 -19.18
CA LEU A 202 1.05 -21.94 -18.38
C LEU A 202 1.18 -22.80 -17.11
N ILE A 203 1.96 -23.87 -17.18
CA ILE A 203 2.31 -24.68 -16.02
C ILE A 203 3.54 -24.04 -15.36
N PHE A 204 3.32 -23.25 -14.31
CA PHE A 204 4.40 -22.67 -13.52
C PHE A 204 5.04 -23.74 -12.62
N THR A 205 6.14 -24.33 -13.09
CA THR A 205 6.99 -25.22 -12.29
C THR A 205 8.21 -24.51 -11.71
N ASN A 206 8.90 -23.66 -12.50
CA ASN A 206 10.05 -22.87 -12.07
C ASN A 206 10.33 -21.68 -13.01
N PHE A 207 10.90 -20.59 -12.50
CA PHE A 207 11.22 -19.37 -13.26
C PHE A 207 12.09 -19.63 -14.50
N SER A 208 13.10 -20.49 -14.38
CA SER A 208 13.97 -20.89 -15.49
C SER A 208 13.23 -21.67 -16.58
N HIS A 209 12.21 -22.43 -16.21
CA HIS A 209 11.39 -23.21 -17.12
C HIS A 209 10.40 -22.32 -17.89
N THR A 210 9.81 -21.33 -17.21
CA THR A 210 8.91 -20.35 -17.81
C THR A 210 9.63 -19.47 -18.83
N VAL A 211 10.85 -19.01 -18.52
CA VAL A 211 11.65 -18.19 -19.46
C VAL A 211 12.06 -19.00 -20.71
N ARG A 212 12.38 -20.29 -20.57
CA ARG A 212 12.71 -21.15 -21.72
C ARG A 212 11.52 -21.39 -22.63
N GLN A 213 10.34 -21.66 -22.08
CA GLN A 213 9.12 -21.87 -22.88
C GLN A 213 8.67 -20.65 -23.69
N THR A 214 9.05 -19.43 -23.28
CA THR A 214 8.72 -18.20 -24.02
C THR A 214 9.73 -17.83 -25.11
N LEU A 215 10.88 -18.53 -25.19
CA LEU A 215 11.96 -18.24 -26.14
C LEU A 215 12.04 -19.24 -27.30
N GLU A 216 11.22 -20.30 -27.26
CA GLU A 216 11.02 -21.27 -28.36
C GLU A 216 9.70 -20.98 -29.08
#